data_AF-A0A2P2E0F7-F1
#
_entry.id   AF-A0A2P2E0F7-F1
#
_cell.length_a   1.000
_cell.length_b   1.000
_cell.length_c   1.000
_cell.angle_alpha   90.00
_cell.angle_beta   90.00
_cell.angle_gamma   90.00
#
_symmetry.space_group_name_H-M   'P 1'
#
loop_
_entity.id
_entity.type
_entity.pdbx_description
1 polymer ?
#
loop_
_entity_poly.entity_id
_entity_poly.type
_entity_poly.pdbx_seq_one_letter_code
_entity_poly.pdbx_strand_id
1 'polypeptide(L)'
;MKQKLKRFYKMAVFMSVLRFFGPLSRLKVLSIFVRAYMHMTARFVSWVWSAQEKRTVEEIASEWTNQMPKPHSMFPITKIENGIAHGEIKVHCPLRGTGDPMACYRLMQYDRSLVEALGGELIVLESQSNSGENFCKVAIKKKGTSWKELKTAWPVSMEDL
;
A
#
# COMPACT_ATOMS: atom_id res chain seq x y z
N MET A 1 13.11 20.94 8.54
CA MET A 1 13.57 19.87 7.62
C MET A 1 12.43 19.03 7.04
N LYS A 2 11.58 18.40 7.87
CA LYS A 2 10.47 17.53 7.42
C LYS A 2 9.51 18.16 6.40
N GLN A 3 9.11 19.42 6.58
CA GLN A 3 8.25 20.12 5.59
C GLN A 3 8.86 20.22 4.19
N LYS A 4 10.18 20.42 4.07
CA LYS A 4 10.86 20.43 2.77
C LYS A 4 10.79 19.04 2.13
N LEU A 5 11.04 17.98 2.91
CA LEU A 5 10.92 16.59 2.45
C LEU A 5 9.49 16.26 1.96
N LYS A 6 8.45 16.69 2.70
CA LYS A 6 7.05 16.56 2.26
C LYS A 6 6.80 17.23 0.90
N ARG A 7 7.42 18.38 0.63
CA ARG A 7 7.32 19.08 -0.66
C ARG A 7 8.03 18.35 -1.81
N PHE A 8 9.06 17.55 -1.52
CA PHE A 8 9.76 16.73 -2.51
C PHE A 8 9.00 15.45 -2.84
N TYR A 9 8.20 14.93 -1.91
CA TYR A 9 7.38 13.74 -2.11
C TYR A 9 6.14 14.06 -2.99
N LYS A 10 6.39 14.21 -4.29
CA LYS A 10 5.40 14.46 -5.33
C LYS A 10 5.06 13.17 -6.07
N MET A 11 3.93 13.17 -6.78
CA MET A 11 3.50 12.04 -7.61
C MET A 11 4.59 11.60 -8.60
N ALA A 12 5.33 12.54 -9.20
CA ALA A 12 6.42 12.22 -10.12
C ALA A 12 7.53 11.37 -9.46
N VAL A 13 7.90 11.69 -8.21
CA VAL A 13 8.91 10.92 -7.46
C VAL A 13 8.36 9.55 -7.12
N PHE A 14 7.14 9.48 -6.59
CA PHE A 14 6.47 8.22 -6.28
C PHE A 14 6.38 7.30 -7.52
N MET A 15 5.95 7.84 -8.66
CA MET A 15 5.87 7.09 -9.92
C MET A 15 7.24 6.65 -10.44
N SER A 16 8.29 7.46 -10.24
CA SER A 16 9.65 7.09 -10.62
C SER A 16 10.16 5.91 -9.81
N VAL A 17 9.93 5.93 -8.49
CA VAL A 17 10.23 4.81 -7.59
C VAL A 17 9.44 3.57 -8.00
N LEU A 18 8.12 3.69 -8.22
CA LEU A 18 7.29 2.58 -8.67
C LEU A 18 7.82 1.97 -9.99
N ARG A 19 8.08 2.79 -11.01
CA ARG A 19 8.57 2.31 -12.32
C ARG A 19 9.91 1.58 -12.21
N PHE A 20 10.78 2.02 -11.32
CA PHE A 20 12.05 1.34 -11.08
C PHE A 20 11.86 0.02 -10.34
N PHE A 21 11.15 0.03 -9.21
CA PHE A 21 11.04 -1.15 -8.36
C PHE A 21 9.98 -2.17 -8.80
N GLY A 22 9.04 -1.77 -9.67
CA GLY A 22 8.03 -2.66 -10.25
C GLY A 22 8.66 -3.86 -10.95
N PRO A 23 9.46 -3.66 -12.01
CA PRO A 23 10.17 -4.75 -12.67
C PRO A 23 11.09 -5.54 -11.74
N LEU A 24 11.83 -4.86 -10.84
CA LEU A 24 12.72 -5.51 -9.87
C LEU A 24 11.94 -6.43 -8.92
N SER A 25 10.71 -6.08 -8.56
CA SER A 25 9.85 -6.89 -7.70
C SER A 25 9.47 -8.24 -8.32
N ARG A 26 9.63 -8.44 -9.64
CA ARG A 26 9.40 -9.73 -10.32
C ARG A 26 10.55 -10.71 -10.12
N LEU A 27 11.75 -10.21 -9.83
CA LEU A 27 12.94 -11.05 -9.64
C LEU A 27 12.94 -11.65 -8.23
N LYS A 28 12.62 -12.96 -8.13
CA LYS A 28 12.54 -13.68 -6.85
C LYS A 28 13.82 -13.54 -6.00
N VAL A 29 14.99 -13.58 -6.62
CA VAL A 29 16.30 -13.46 -5.94
C VAL A 29 16.46 -12.10 -5.24
N LEU A 30 15.86 -11.04 -5.79
CA LEU A 30 15.90 -9.69 -5.21
C LEU A 30 14.75 -9.42 -4.24
N SER A 31 13.85 -10.39 -4.01
CA SER A 31 12.62 -10.17 -3.22
C SER A 31 12.87 -9.71 -1.80
N ILE A 32 13.93 -10.19 -1.15
CA ILE A 32 14.33 -9.78 0.21
C ILE A 32 14.78 -8.33 0.20
N PHE A 33 15.64 -7.96 -0.76
CA PHE A 33 16.14 -6.59 -0.92
C PHE A 33 15.02 -5.60 -1.25
N VAL A 34 14.12 -5.96 -2.16
CA VAL A 34 12.96 -5.12 -2.51
C VAL A 34 12.06 -4.92 -1.29
N ARG A 35 11.74 -5.98 -0.54
CA ARG A 35 10.92 -5.88 0.69
C ARG A 35 11.58 -5.01 1.75
N ALA A 36 12.87 -5.23 2.01
CA ALA A 36 13.64 -4.43 2.96
C ALA A 36 13.67 -2.95 2.56
N TYR A 37 13.93 -2.65 1.28
CA TYR A 37 13.89 -1.29 0.76
C TYR A 37 12.52 -0.64 0.94
N MET A 38 11.44 -1.33 0.56
CA MET A 38 10.07 -0.81 0.71
C MET A 38 9.70 -0.55 2.18
N HIS A 39 10.15 -1.42 3.09
CA HIS A 39 9.96 -1.21 4.51
C HIS A 39 10.73 0.02 5.02
N MET A 40 12.00 0.18 4.63
CA MET A 40 12.82 1.33 5.03
C MET A 40 12.26 2.65 4.49
N THR A 41 11.83 2.70 3.22
CA THR A 41 11.24 3.91 2.65
C THR A 41 9.92 4.27 3.33
N ALA A 42 9.09 3.27 3.65
CA ALA A 42 7.87 3.49 4.42
C ALA A 42 8.20 4.05 5.81
N ARG A 43 9.15 3.47 6.56
CA ARG A 43 9.59 4.01 7.86
C ARG A 43 10.08 5.45 7.76
N PHE A 44 10.83 5.77 6.70
CA PHE A 44 11.29 7.13 6.46
C PHE A 44 10.11 8.08 6.22
N VAL A 45 9.14 7.70 5.38
CA VAL A 45 7.93 8.50 5.13
C VAL A 45 7.11 8.65 6.42
N SER A 46 6.85 7.58 7.15
CA SER A 46 6.18 7.62 8.46
C SER A 46 6.90 8.57 9.42
N TRP A 47 8.23 8.58 9.46
CA TRP A 47 8.99 9.54 10.26
C TRP A 47 8.85 10.99 9.75
N VAL A 48 8.90 11.24 8.44
CA VAL A 48 8.69 12.57 7.86
C VAL A 48 7.28 13.09 8.17
N TRP A 49 6.28 12.21 8.20
CA TRP A 49 4.91 12.53 8.56
C TRP A 49 4.66 12.56 10.06
N SER A 50 5.62 12.12 10.89
CA SER A 50 5.43 11.91 12.32
C SER A 50 4.21 11.01 12.59
N ALA A 51 4.11 9.91 11.84
CA ALA A 51 3.07 8.91 12.00
C ALA A 51 3.02 8.45 13.46
N GLN A 52 1.80 8.35 13.98
CA GLN A 52 1.49 7.85 15.30
C GLN A 52 0.38 6.84 15.15
N GLU A 53 0.36 5.84 16.03
CA GLU A 53 -0.73 4.89 16.09
C GLU A 53 -2.07 5.62 16.26
N LYS A 54 -3.06 5.15 15.52
CA LYS A 54 -4.41 5.71 15.50
C LYS A 54 -5.39 4.81 16.24
N ARG A 55 -6.43 5.42 16.79
CA ARG A 55 -7.41 4.70 17.61
C ARG A 55 -8.42 4.00 16.73
N THR A 56 -8.88 4.63 15.65
CA THR A 56 -9.95 4.12 14.80
C THR A 56 -9.48 3.79 13.38
N VAL A 57 -10.24 2.97 12.65
CA VAL A 57 -9.91 2.60 11.27
C VAL A 57 -10.00 3.80 10.32
N GLU A 58 -10.92 4.72 10.59
CA GLU A 58 -11.11 5.98 9.86
C GLU A 58 -9.87 6.86 9.94
N GLU A 59 -9.29 6.99 11.14
CA GLU A 59 -8.06 7.74 11.36
C GLU A 59 -6.86 7.10 10.65
N ILE A 60 -6.74 5.77 10.67
CA ILE A 60 -5.70 5.03 9.96
C ILE A 60 -5.83 5.27 8.45
N ALA A 61 -7.03 5.07 7.90
CA ALA A 61 -7.30 5.18 6.48
C ALA A 61 -7.08 6.62 5.96
N SER A 62 -7.55 7.61 6.72
CA SER A 62 -7.33 9.03 6.41
C SER A 62 -5.84 9.39 6.42
N GLU A 63 -5.10 8.93 7.44
CA GLU A 63 -3.68 9.22 7.54
C GLU A 63 -2.86 8.50 6.46
N TRP A 64 -3.22 7.27 6.08
CA TRP A 64 -2.63 6.58 4.93
C TRP A 64 -2.79 7.40 3.64
N THR A 65 -3.99 7.90 3.34
CA THR A 65 -4.22 8.78 2.19
C THR A 65 -3.42 10.09 2.30
N ASN A 66 -3.29 10.67 3.50
CA ASN A 66 -2.50 11.90 3.73
C ASN A 66 -0.99 11.70 3.61
N GLN A 67 -0.51 10.47 3.78
CA GLN A 67 0.87 10.09 3.53
C GLN A 67 1.16 9.86 2.05
N MET A 68 0.13 9.70 1.21
CA MET A 68 0.28 9.54 -0.23
C MET A 68 0.52 10.87 -0.95
N PRO A 69 1.19 10.84 -2.11
CA PRO A 69 1.43 12.06 -2.88
C PRO A 69 0.12 12.58 -3.47
N LYS A 70 0.00 13.91 -3.57
CA LYS A 70 -1.14 14.55 -4.26
C LYS A 70 -1.18 14.20 -5.76
N PRO A 71 -2.37 14.11 -6.38
CA PRO A 71 -3.68 14.35 -5.77
C PRO A 71 -4.20 13.11 -5.01
N HIS A 72 -4.78 13.34 -3.84
CA HIS A 72 -5.32 12.25 -2.99
C HIS A 72 -6.50 11.51 -3.63
N SER A 73 -7.11 12.06 -4.68
CA SER A 73 -8.10 11.35 -5.52
C SER A 73 -7.54 10.10 -6.21
N MET A 74 -6.22 9.93 -6.25
CA MET A 74 -5.56 8.70 -6.70
C MET A 74 -5.57 7.58 -5.65
N PHE A 75 -5.87 7.91 -4.39
CA PHE A 75 -5.88 7.00 -3.25
C PHE A 75 -7.16 7.17 -2.41
N PRO A 76 -8.36 7.10 -3.03
CA PRO A 76 -9.60 7.37 -2.31
C PRO A 76 -9.92 6.24 -1.35
N ILE A 77 -10.44 6.60 -0.17
CA ILE A 77 -11.22 5.68 0.67
C ILE A 77 -12.64 5.70 0.13
N THR A 78 -13.11 4.55 -0.35
CA THR A 78 -14.41 4.41 -1.03
C THR A 78 -15.53 4.06 -0.08
N LYS A 79 -15.23 3.33 1.00
CA LYS A 79 -16.21 2.90 1.99
C LYS A 79 -15.54 2.61 3.32
N ILE A 80 -16.24 2.86 4.43
CA ILE A 80 -15.84 2.37 5.75
C ILE A 80 -17.06 1.69 6.37
N GLU A 81 -16.94 0.41 6.71
CA GLU A 81 -18.00 -0.37 7.33
C GLU A 81 -17.41 -1.48 8.19
N ASN A 82 -18.10 -1.87 9.28
CA ASN A 82 -17.70 -3.00 10.14
C ASN A 82 -16.23 -2.97 10.59
N GLY A 83 -15.69 -1.77 10.84
CA GLY A 83 -14.29 -1.58 11.24
C GLY A 83 -13.28 -1.88 10.12
N ILE A 84 -13.70 -1.84 8.86
CA ILE A 84 -12.89 -2.03 7.65
C ILE A 84 -13.01 -0.78 6.79
N ALA A 85 -11.89 -0.18 6.42
CA ALA A 85 -11.84 0.85 5.40
C ALA A 85 -11.44 0.23 4.06
N HIS A 86 -12.26 0.43 3.03
CA HIS A 86 -12.00 0.04 1.65
C HIS A 86 -11.43 1.25 0.89
N GLY A 87 -10.37 1.02 0.13
CA GLY A 87 -9.73 2.04 -0.67
C GLY A 87 -9.33 1.56 -2.04
N GLU A 88 -8.96 2.50 -2.90
CA GLU A 88 -8.46 2.24 -4.24
C GLU A 88 -7.07 2.85 -4.44
N ILE A 89 -6.27 2.24 -5.30
CA ILE A 89 -5.00 2.81 -5.79
C ILE A 89 -5.11 2.94 -7.30
N LYS A 90 -5.35 4.18 -7.75
CA LYS A 90 -5.64 4.51 -9.16
C LYS A 90 -4.40 4.87 -9.98
N VAL A 91 -3.24 4.97 -9.35
CA VAL A 91 -1.99 5.21 -10.07
C VAL A 91 -1.71 4.06 -11.03
N HIS A 92 -1.12 4.38 -12.19
CA HIS A 92 -0.74 3.34 -13.16
C HIS A 92 0.35 2.46 -12.57
N CYS A 93 0.02 1.18 -12.34
CA CYS A 93 0.96 0.22 -11.78
C CYS A 93 1.87 -0.35 -12.89
N PRO A 94 3.20 -0.35 -12.72
CA PRO A 94 4.13 -0.97 -13.69
C PRO A 94 3.98 -2.49 -13.79
N LEU A 95 3.28 -3.12 -12.84
CA LEU A 95 2.93 -4.54 -12.88
C LEU A 95 1.59 -4.80 -13.56
N ARG A 96 0.89 -3.77 -14.06
CA ARG A 96 -0.43 -3.93 -14.68
C ARG A 96 -0.37 -4.93 -15.84
N GLY A 97 -1.28 -5.91 -15.83
CA GLY A 97 -1.39 -6.92 -16.88
C GLY A 97 -0.24 -7.93 -16.95
N THR A 98 0.66 -7.95 -15.95
CA THR A 98 1.81 -8.88 -15.96
C THR A 98 1.44 -10.31 -15.55
N GLY A 99 0.28 -10.51 -14.91
CA GLY A 99 -0.12 -11.80 -14.34
C GLY A 99 0.69 -12.22 -13.10
N ASP A 100 1.43 -11.30 -12.47
CA ASP A 100 2.31 -11.60 -11.32
C ASP A 100 1.81 -10.95 -10.01
N PRO A 101 0.83 -11.58 -9.33
CA PRO A 101 0.32 -11.08 -8.04
C PRO A 101 1.37 -11.14 -6.94
N MET A 102 2.38 -12.01 -7.04
CA MET A 102 3.44 -12.09 -6.04
C MET A 102 4.40 -10.90 -6.11
N ALA A 103 4.72 -10.42 -7.32
CA ALA A 103 5.44 -9.15 -7.50
C ALA A 103 4.63 -7.99 -6.94
N CYS A 104 3.31 -7.97 -7.19
CA CYS A 104 2.43 -6.95 -6.62
C CYS A 104 2.45 -6.99 -5.09
N TYR A 105 2.34 -8.18 -4.49
CA TYR A 105 2.44 -8.35 -3.04
C TYR A 105 3.74 -7.76 -2.48
N ARG A 106 4.89 -8.08 -3.10
CA ARG A 106 6.20 -7.55 -2.68
C ARG A 106 6.28 -6.04 -2.80
N LEU A 107 5.75 -5.45 -3.88
CA LEU A 107 5.74 -4.01 -4.09
C LEU A 107 4.83 -3.30 -3.06
N MET A 108 3.68 -3.89 -2.73
CA MET A 108 2.73 -3.39 -1.74
C MET A 108 3.24 -3.48 -0.29
N GLN A 109 4.47 -3.96 -0.06
CA GLN A 109 5.11 -3.90 1.26
C GLN A 109 5.25 -2.46 1.76
N TYR A 110 5.39 -1.49 0.84
CA TYR A 110 5.46 -0.09 1.17
C TYR A 110 4.17 0.36 1.89
N ASP A 111 3.01 0.21 1.24
CA ASP A 111 1.71 0.55 1.80
C ASP A 111 1.40 -0.19 3.11
N ARG A 112 1.70 -1.49 3.17
CA ARG A 112 1.53 -2.27 4.41
C ARG A 112 2.35 -1.70 5.57
N SER A 113 3.59 -1.31 5.29
CA SER A 113 4.48 -0.75 6.32
C SER A 113 4.03 0.66 6.76
N LEU A 114 3.46 1.47 5.86
CA LEU A 114 2.85 2.75 6.22
C LEU A 114 1.66 2.56 7.17
N VAL A 115 0.75 1.65 6.81
CA VAL A 115 -0.44 1.36 7.61
C VAL A 115 -0.08 0.70 8.94
N GLU A 116 0.94 -0.16 8.97
CA GLU A 116 1.45 -0.75 10.21
C GLU A 116 1.97 0.33 11.18
N ALA A 117 2.70 1.34 10.68
CA ALA A 117 3.17 2.46 11.50
C ALA A 117 2.01 3.32 12.09
N LEU A 118 0.79 3.13 11.59
CA LEU A 118 -0.43 3.77 12.08
C LEU A 118 -1.23 2.85 13.02
N GLY A 119 -0.73 1.65 13.34
CA GLY A 119 -1.43 0.66 14.16
C GLY A 119 -2.48 -0.14 13.38
N GLY A 120 -2.36 -0.18 12.04
CA GLY A 120 -3.27 -0.91 11.16
C GLY A 120 -2.64 -2.10 10.45
N GLU A 121 -3.46 -2.75 9.64
CA GLU A 121 -3.08 -3.78 8.67
C GLU A 121 -3.74 -3.45 7.33
N LEU A 122 -3.02 -3.66 6.23
CA LEU A 122 -3.53 -3.47 4.87
C LEU A 122 -3.42 -4.78 4.10
N ILE A 123 -4.51 -5.14 3.43
CA ILE A 123 -4.55 -6.24 2.46
C ILE A 123 -4.96 -5.75 1.08
N VAL A 124 -4.46 -6.42 0.05
CA VAL A 124 -4.87 -6.18 -1.34
C VAL A 124 -6.03 -7.13 -1.63
N LEU A 125 -7.18 -6.58 -2.03
CA LEU A 125 -8.35 -7.36 -2.42
C LEU A 125 -8.27 -7.77 -3.89
N GLU A 126 -7.87 -6.82 -4.74
CA GLU A 126 -7.70 -6.99 -6.18
C GLU A 126 -6.52 -6.12 -6.63
N SER A 127 -5.70 -6.65 -7.55
CA SER A 127 -4.57 -5.88 -8.10
C SER A 127 -4.65 -5.72 -9.60
N GLN A 128 -4.16 -4.57 -10.07
CA GLN A 128 -3.93 -4.31 -11.49
C GLN A 128 -3.04 -5.35 -12.17
N SER A 129 -2.29 -6.16 -11.41
CA SER A 129 -1.39 -7.16 -11.99
C SER A 129 -2.14 -8.33 -12.63
N ASN A 130 -3.33 -8.66 -12.13
CA ASN A 130 -4.07 -9.87 -12.51
C ASN A 130 -5.58 -9.70 -12.64
N SER A 131 -6.19 -8.58 -12.22
CA SER A 131 -7.66 -8.41 -12.28
C SER A 131 -8.18 -7.91 -13.63
N GLY A 132 -7.32 -7.36 -14.50
CA GLY A 132 -7.75 -6.63 -15.71
C GLY A 132 -8.22 -5.20 -15.42
N GLU A 133 -8.30 -4.80 -14.14
CA GLU A 133 -8.73 -3.46 -13.74
C GLU A 133 -7.63 -2.41 -13.86
N ASN A 134 -8.06 -1.15 -13.94
CA ASN A 134 -7.16 0.00 -14.01
C ASN A 134 -6.76 0.56 -12.63
N PHE A 135 -7.22 -0.05 -11.55
CA PHE A 135 -6.91 0.32 -10.16
C PHE A 135 -6.78 -0.92 -9.28
N CYS A 136 -6.07 -0.81 -8.16
CA CYS A 136 -6.08 -1.85 -7.13
C CYS A 136 -7.18 -1.54 -6.11
N LYS A 137 -7.77 -2.57 -5.52
CA LYS A 137 -8.64 -2.44 -4.34
C LYS A 137 -7.91 -2.93 -3.11
N VAL A 138 -7.97 -2.18 -2.03
CA VAL A 138 -7.33 -2.50 -0.75
C VAL A 138 -8.35 -2.44 0.39
N ALA A 139 -8.08 -3.17 1.45
CA ALA A 139 -8.78 -3.05 2.72
C ALA A 139 -7.80 -2.76 3.85
N ILE A 140 -8.19 -1.88 4.76
CA ILE A 140 -7.43 -1.46 5.93
C ILE A 140 -8.26 -1.79 7.18
N LYS A 141 -7.64 -2.41 8.18
CA LYS A 141 -8.21 -2.62 9.52
C LYS A 141 -7.22 -2.19 10.59
N LYS A 142 -7.69 -2.13 11.84
CA LYS A 142 -6.81 -2.04 13.00
C LYS A 142 -6.03 -3.35 13.17
N LYS A 143 -4.77 -3.26 13.59
CA LYS A 143 -3.92 -4.44 13.82
C LYS A 143 -4.51 -5.34 14.90
N GLY A 144 -4.42 -6.66 14.69
CA GLY A 144 -4.95 -7.67 15.62
C GLY A 144 -6.46 -7.92 15.51
N THR A 145 -7.14 -7.32 14.52
CA THR A 145 -8.57 -7.57 14.26
C THR A 145 -8.75 -8.67 13.21
N SER A 146 -9.73 -9.56 13.39
CA SER A 146 -9.99 -10.67 12.48
C SER A 146 -10.42 -10.22 11.07
N TRP A 147 -9.95 -10.93 10.04
CA TRP A 147 -10.32 -10.75 8.63
C TRP A 147 -11.44 -11.70 8.15
N LYS A 148 -12.05 -12.51 9.03
CA LYS A 148 -13.04 -13.56 8.67
C LYS A 148 -14.23 -13.08 7.84
N GLU A 149 -14.59 -11.81 7.95
CA GLU A 149 -15.72 -11.20 7.24
C GLU A 149 -15.38 -10.83 5.78
N LEU A 150 -14.10 -10.82 5.42
CA LEU A 150 -13.63 -10.40 4.11
C LEU A 150 -13.41 -11.61 3.21
N LYS A 151 -14.26 -11.74 2.19
CA LYS A 151 -14.00 -12.63 1.05
C LYS A 151 -12.96 -11.96 0.15
N THR A 152 -11.73 -12.43 0.17
CA THR A 152 -10.68 -11.92 -0.72
C THR A 152 -10.68 -12.72 -2.03
N ALA A 153 -10.48 -12.04 -3.16
CA ALA A 153 -10.17 -12.68 -4.44
C ALA A 153 -8.65 -12.86 -4.63
N TRP A 154 -7.87 -12.63 -3.56
CA TRP A 154 -6.42 -12.63 -3.61
C TRP A 154 -5.88 -14.06 -3.62
N PRO A 155 -5.09 -14.46 -4.64
CA PRO A 155 -4.71 -15.85 -4.85
C PRO A 155 -3.55 -16.33 -3.97
N VAL A 156 -3.07 -15.51 -3.03
CA VAL A 156 -1.97 -15.85 -2.14
C VAL A 156 -2.58 -16.15 -0.78
N SER A 157 -2.48 -17.41 -0.32
CA SER A 157 -2.90 -17.74 1.03
C SER A 157 -2.09 -16.91 2.03
N MET A 158 -2.68 -16.56 3.16
CA MET A 158 -1.93 -15.89 4.24
C MET A 158 -0.76 -16.75 4.76
N GLU A 159 -0.75 -18.04 4.41
CA GLU A 159 0.27 -19.04 4.75
C GLU A 159 1.45 -19.05 3.76
N ASP A 160 1.27 -18.52 2.55
CA ASP A 160 2.33 -18.35 1.52
C ASP A 160 3.14 -17.04 1.69
N LEU A 161 2.91 -16.32 2.80
CA LEU A 161 3.52 -15.01 3.12
C LEU A 161 4.82 -15.12 3.91
#